data_AF-A0A9Q3YWD6-F1
#
_entry.id   AF-A0A9Q3YWD6-F1
#
_cell.length_a   1.000
_cell.length_b   1.000
_cell.length_c   1.000
_cell.angle_alpha   90.00
_cell.angle_beta   90.00
_cell.angle_gamma   90.00
#
_symmetry.space_group_name_H-M   'P 1'
#
loop_
_entity.id
_entity.type
_entity.pdbx_description
1 polymer ?
#
loop_
_entity_poly.entity_id
_entity_poly.type
_entity_poly.pdbx_seq_one_letter_code
_entity_poly.pdbx_strand_id
1 'polypeptide(L)' 'MNLTKDDYLDVYFADESGFSLTPSISYHWQQKNENVKIIPRHSKRINVFGIMSKNNNLFQRHHMGKITSDFVI' A
#
# COMPACT_ATOMS: atom_id res chain seq x y z
N MET A 1 -22.24 24.29 -4.85
CA MET A 1 -22.86 23.13 -4.18
C MET A 1 -21.83 22.01 -4.14
N ASN A 2 -21.55 21.43 -2.97
CA ASN A 2 -20.56 20.35 -2.86
C ASN A 2 -21.29 19.10 -2.39
N LEU A 3 -21.70 18.30 -3.37
CA LEU A 3 -22.54 17.11 -3.17
C LEU A 3 -21.99 16.14 -2.11
N THR A 4 -20.67 16.07 -1.95
CA THR A 4 -20.03 15.23 -0.94
C THR A 4 -19.97 15.83 0.47
N LYS A 5 -20.05 17.16 0.61
CA LYS A 5 -20.16 17.82 1.92
C LYS A 5 -21.61 17.94 2.37
N ASP A 6 -22.51 17.98 1.41
CA ASP A 6 -23.94 18.17 1.61
C ASP A 6 -24.67 16.81 1.78
N ASP A 7 -23.94 15.71 2.03
CA ASP A 7 -24.41 14.32 2.22
C ASP A 7 -25.31 13.75 1.10
N TYR A 8 -25.28 14.34 -0.09
CA TYR A 8 -25.99 13.83 -1.26
C TYR A 8 -25.21 12.74 -2.01
N LEU A 9 -23.93 12.56 -1.72
CA LEU A 9 -23.06 11.60 -2.40
C LEU A 9 -21.94 11.10 -1.49
N ASP A 10 -21.94 9.79 -1.23
CA ASP A 10 -20.82 9.11 -0.58
C ASP A 10 -19.75 8.73 -1.59
N VAL A 11 -18.53 9.22 -1.37
CA VAL A 11 -17.37 8.93 -2.23
C VAL A 11 -16.33 8.14 -1.45
N TYR A 12 -15.91 7.04 -2.07
CA TYR A 12 -14.84 6.18 -1.61
C TYR A 12 -13.73 6.10 -2.65
N PHE A 13 -12.49 6.07 -2.19
CA PHE A 13 -11.30 5.90 -3.01
C PHE A 13 -10.77 4.50 -2.80
N ALA A 14 -10.58 3.75 -3.89
CA ALA A 14 -10.05 2.39 -3.84
C ALA A 14 -8.69 2.32 -4.52
N ASP A 15 -7.75 1.61 -3.91
CA ASP A 15 -6.43 1.36 -4.49
C ASP A 15 -5.81 0.06 -3.95
N GLU A 16 -4.77 -0.42 -4.64
CA GLU A 16 -3.97 -1.58 -4.23
C GLU A 16 -2.53 -1.14 -3.87
N SER A 17 -2.08 -1.56 -2.69
CA SER A 17 -0.68 -1.39 -2.26
C SER A 17 -0.01 -2.72 -2.01
N GLY A 18 1.23 -2.87 -2.47
CA GLY A 18 2.00 -4.09 -2.29
C GLY A 18 3.22 -3.90 -1.39
N PHE A 19 3.35 -4.80 -0.42
CA PHE A 19 4.41 -4.81 0.57
C PHE A 19 5.31 -6.01 0.34
N SER A 20 6.63 -5.79 0.35
CA SER A 20 7.61 -6.86 0.29
C SER A 20 8.87 -6.45 1.06
N LEU A 21 9.63 -7.43 1.52
CA LEU A 21 10.93 -7.21 2.14
C LEU A 21 12.04 -6.96 1.12
N THR A 22 11.72 -7.02 -0.18
CA THR A 22 12.67 -6.66 -1.24
C THR A 22 12.87 -5.14 -1.18
N PRO A 23 14.05 -4.65 -0.76
CA PRO A 23 14.29 -3.22 -0.66
C PRO A 23 14.25 -2.60 -2.05
N SER A 24 13.60 -1.44 -2.19
CA SER A 24 13.44 -0.78 -3.49
C SER A 24 14.72 -0.08 -3.95
N ILE A 25 15.57 0.42 -3.05
CA ILE A 25 16.86 1.04 -3.42
C ILE A 25 17.86 0.92 -2.25
N SER A 26 19.12 0.64 -2.59
CA SER A 26 20.25 0.41 -1.66
C SER A 26 20.92 1.68 -1.10
N TYR A 27 20.28 2.86 -1.11
CA TYR A 27 20.92 4.09 -0.58
C TYR A 27 20.69 4.20 0.92
N HIS A 28 21.45 3.40 1.67
CA HIS A 28 21.64 3.65 3.09
C HIS A 28 22.57 4.84 3.26
N TRP A 29 22.18 5.80 4.11
CA TRP A 29 23.08 6.87 4.55
C TRP A 29 24.23 6.24 5.32
N GLN A 30 25.46 6.47 4.87
CA GLN A 30 26.65 5.83 5.40
C GLN A 30 27.69 6.89 5.74
N GLN A 31 28.35 6.74 6.89
CA GLN A 31 29.42 7.66 7.26
C GLN A 31 30.63 7.45 6.35
N LYS A 32 31.43 8.51 6.18
CA LYS A 32 32.67 8.44 5.42
C LYS A 32 33.60 7.40 6.07
N ASN A 33 34.08 6.45 5.27
CA ASN A 33 34.96 5.33 5.65
C ASN A 33 34.30 4.17 6.41
N GLU A 34 32.98 4.13 6.58
CA GLU A 34 32.31 2.90 7.00
C GLU A 34 32.09 1.98 5.78
N ASN A 35 31.84 0.70 6.00
CA ASN A 35 31.34 -0.25 5.00
C ASN A 35 30.06 -0.90 5.54
N VAL A 36 28.88 -0.47 5.09
CA VAL A 36 27.59 -1.03 5.52
C VAL A 36 27.14 -2.08 4.51
N LYS A 37 26.95 -3.31 4.98
CA LYS A 37 26.38 -4.39 4.18
C LYS A 37 24.87 -4.46 4.44
N ILE A 38 24.07 -4.14 3.42
CA ILE A 38 22.64 -4.44 3.43
C ILE A 38 22.50 -5.88 2.95
N ILE A 39 21.86 -6.75 3.74
CA ILE A 39 21.50 -8.10 3.31
C ILE A 39 20.09 -8.01 2.72
N PRO A 40 19.91 -7.91 1.39
CA PRO A 40 18.58 -7.91 0.82
C PRO A 40 17.91 -9.26 1.11
N ARG A 41 16.69 -9.23 1.62
CA ARG A 41 15.88 -10.43 1.81
C ARG A 41 14.70 -10.38 0.86
N HIS A 42 14.70 -11.25 -0.14
CA HIS A 42 13.50 -11.43 -0.95
C HIS A 42 12.40 -12.06 -0.10
N SER A 43 11.20 -11.51 -0.18
CA SER A 43 9.98 -12.11 0.38
C SER A 43 8.92 -12.22 -0.70
N LYS A 44 7.93 -13.08 -0.44
CA LYS A 44 6.65 -12.98 -1.16
C LYS A 44 6.06 -11.58 -0.93
N ARG A 45 5.37 -11.07 -1.95
CA ARG A 45 4.64 -9.80 -1.89
C ARG A 45 3.27 -10.05 -1.25
N ILE A 46 2.92 -9.21 -0.29
CA ILE A 46 1.57 -9.13 0.28
C ILE A 46 0.90 -7.94 -0.40
N ASN A 47 -0.20 -8.17 -1.09
CA ASN A 47 -1.00 -7.11 -1.66
C ASN A 47 -2.14 -6.78 -0.70
N VAL A 48 -2.43 -5.49 -0.54
CA VAL A 48 -3.52 -5.00 0.28
C VAL A 48 -4.41 -4.15 -0.62
N PHE A 49 -5.66 -4.56 -0.73
CA PHE A 49 -6.70 -3.75 -1.35
C PHE A 49 -7.35 -2.90 -0.26
N GLY A 50 -7.43 -1.59 -0.49
CA GLY A 50 -7.99 -0.63 0.44
C GLY A 50 -9.11 0.18 -0.20
N ILE A 51 -10.15 0.45 0.57
CA ILE A 51 -11.21 1.41 0.25
C ILE A 51 -11.27 2.43 1.38
N MET A 52 -11.05 3.71 1.06
CA MET A 52 -10.97 4.80 2.03
C MET A 52 -12.07 5.85 1.77
N SER A 53 -12.80 6.23 2.82
CA SER A 53 -13.73 7.35 2.78
C SER A 53 -13.03 8.69 3.02
N LYS A 54 -13.67 9.80 2.65
CA LYS A 54 -13.21 11.16 3.01
C LYS A 54 -13.15 11.40 4.53
N ASN A 55 -13.88 10.61 5.30
CA ASN A 55 -13.91 10.68 6.77
C ASN A 55 -12.86 9.78 7.41
N ASN A 56 -11.84 9.35 6.66
CA ASN A 56 -10.74 8.48 7.10
C ASN A 56 -11.20 7.08 7.57
N ASN A 57 -12.36 6.60 7.13
CA ASN A 57 -12.74 5.21 7.35
C ASN A 57 -12.07 4.34 6.29
N LEU A 58 -11.24 3.40 6.74
CA LEU A 58 -10.51 2.48 5.87
C LEU A 58 -11.08 1.06 6.01
N PHE A 59 -11.54 0.50 4.90
CA PHE A 59 -11.72 -0.94 4.74
C PHE A 59 -10.49 -1.51 4.02
N GLN A 60 -9.90 -2.58 4.54
CA GLN A 60 -8.72 -3.19 3.92
C GLN A 60 -8.79 -4.71 3.95
N ARG A 61 -8.28 -5.35 2.90
CA ARG A 61 -8.13 -6.81 2.80
C ARG A 61 -6.75 -7.15 2.25
N HIS A 62 -6.05 -8.06 2.93
CA HIS A 62 -4.75 -8.54 2.48
C HIS A 62 -4.90 -9.83 1.68
N HIS A 63 -4.08 -9.98 0.65
CA HIS A 63 -4.01 -11.16 -0.20
C HIS A 63 -2.55 -11.48 -0.52
N MET A 64 -2.19 -12.76 -0.43
CA MET A 64 -0.88 -13.21 -0.89
C MET A 64 -0.95 -13.56 -2.37
N GLY A 65 -0.29 -12.74 -3.21
CA GLY A 65 -0.29 -12.90 -4.65
C GLY A 65 -1.13 -11.85 -5.37
N LYS A 66 -1.45 -12.12 -6.65
CA LYS A 66 -2.20 -11.17 -7.49
C LYS A 66 -3.61 -10.96 -6.96
N ILE A 67 -4.09 -9.72 -7.03
CA ILE A 67 -5.50 -9.41 -6.84
C ILE A 67 -6.20 -9.65 -8.18
N THR A 68 -7.27 -10.45 -8.15
CA THR A 68 -8.09 -10.79 -9.32
C THR A 68 -9.48 -10.19 -9.16
N SER A 69 -10.27 -10.14 -10.24
CA SER A 69 -11.66 -9.68 -10.18
C SER A 69 -12.49 -10.47 -9.15
N ASP A 70 -12.27 -11.78 -9.06
CA ASP A 70 -12.95 -12.65 -8.08
C ASP A 70 -12.64 -12.31 -6.62
N PHE A 71 -11.52 -11.64 -6.34
CA PHE A 71 -11.18 -11.19 -4.99
C PHE A 71 -11.86 -9.87 -4.63
N VAL A 72 -12.16 -9.04 -5.63
CA VAL A 72 -12.71 -7.69 -5.49
C VAL A 72 -14.24 -7.70 -5.44
N ILE A 73 -14.88 -8.63 -6.14
CA ILE A 73 -16.34 -8.84 -6.18
C ILE A 73 -16.79 -9.58 -4.91
#